data_AF-A0A6N2MSJ1-F1
#
_entry.id   AF-A0A6N2MSJ1-F1
#
_cell.length_a   1.000
_cell.length_b   1.000
_cell.length_c   1.000
_cell.angle_alpha   90.00
_cell.angle_beta   90.00
_cell.angle_gamma   90.00
#
_symmetry.space_group_name_H-M   'P 1'
#
loop_
_entity.id
_entity.type
_entity.pdbx_description
1 polymer ?
#
loop_
_entity_poly.entity_id
_entity_poly.type
_entity_poly.pdbx_seq_one_letter_code
_entity_poly.pdbx_strand_id
1 'polypeptide(L)'
;MWRFLWRSIDRFSLQYFKHVINELQKIKVVDMYNRELVVDLLQSIVEIVTYGDRQDSQIFECFMEHQVLAEFVRVLKISKNSRIEAPLLQYLSIMIQNMDSEYAIYYCLSNDYVNNIITHPYKFDVGDLAQYYISFLRSVSNKINGDTLCLLVKVHGDAVVSFPLYSEALKFTQHGEKMIQTAIRALTLNIYNVSDDMVYQFITTPPFSKYFSDLVHSLKEQCIHLDNLVHALEWALIKEERSYF
;
A
#
# COMPACT_ATOMS: atom_id res chain seq x y z
N MET A 1 -2.40 -31.52 -7.96
CA MET A 1 -1.95 -32.35 -9.11
C MET A 1 -1.13 -31.61 -10.16
N TRP A 2 -1.13 -30.28 -10.23
CA TRP A 2 -0.42 -29.53 -11.28
C TRP A 2 1.08 -29.28 -11.02
N ARG A 3 1.56 -29.47 -9.78
CA ARG A 3 2.97 -29.23 -9.39
C ARG A 3 3.99 -30.23 -9.96
N PHE A 4 3.55 -31.34 -10.56
CA PHE A 4 4.45 -32.41 -11.04
C PHE A 4 4.80 -32.37 -12.53
N LEU A 5 4.07 -31.59 -13.36
CA LEU A 5 4.29 -31.52 -14.81
C LEU A 5 5.33 -30.46 -15.25
N TRP A 6 5.82 -29.62 -14.35
CA TRP A 6 6.66 -28.46 -14.67
C TRP A 6 8.16 -28.63 -14.35
N ARG A 7 8.65 -29.86 -14.24
CA ARG A 7 10.05 -30.15 -13.87
C ARG A 7 11.10 -29.84 -14.96
N SER A 8 10.70 -29.41 -16.16
CA SER A 8 11.65 -29.13 -17.26
C SER A 8 11.61 -27.70 -17.82
N ILE A 9 10.69 -26.84 -17.39
CA ILE A 9 10.61 -25.44 -17.84
C ILE A 9 11.22 -24.58 -16.75
N ASP A 10 12.21 -23.77 -17.12
CA ASP A 10 12.75 -22.77 -16.21
C ASP A 10 11.66 -21.77 -15.82
N ARG A 11 11.32 -21.78 -14.53
CA ARG A 11 10.25 -20.97 -13.94
C ARG A 11 10.54 -19.46 -14.06
N PHE A 12 11.80 -19.07 -14.21
CA PHE A 12 12.19 -17.67 -14.35
C PHE A 12 12.50 -17.29 -15.80
N SER A 13 12.16 -18.15 -16.77
CA SER A 13 12.35 -17.83 -18.18
C SER A 13 11.31 -16.83 -18.72
N LEU A 14 11.76 -15.98 -19.65
CA LEU A 14 10.89 -15.05 -20.39
C LEU A 14 9.73 -15.77 -21.11
N GLN A 15 9.97 -16.97 -21.65
CA GLN A 15 8.95 -17.76 -22.33
C GLN A 15 7.85 -18.21 -21.37
N TYR A 16 8.22 -18.68 -20.18
CA TYR A 16 7.26 -19.04 -19.15
C TYR A 16 6.48 -17.82 -18.67
N PHE A 17 7.15 -16.68 -18.48
CA PHE A 17 6.48 -15.44 -18.08
C PHE A 17 5.39 -15.02 -19.06
N LYS A 18 5.70 -15.02 -20.37
CA LYS A 18 4.72 -14.77 -21.44
C LYS A 18 3.56 -15.75 -21.40
N HIS A 19 3.82 -17.03 -21.13
CA HIS A 19 2.76 -18.03 -20.99
C HIS A 19 1.83 -17.71 -19.81
N VAL A 20 2.36 -17.40 -18.63
CA VAL A 20 1.58 -17.05 -17.43
C VAL A 20 0.71 -15.82 -17.69
N ILE A 21 1.26 -14.77 -18.32
CA ILE A 21 0.50 -13.57 -18.70
C ILE A 21 -0.65 -13.92 -19.66
N ASN A 22 -0.38 -14.72 -20.69
CA ASN A 22 -1.39 -15.13 -21.65
C ASN A 22 -2.53 -15.94 -21.01
N GLU A 23 -2.21 -16.83 -20.06
CA GLU A 23 -3.23 -17.57 -19.32
C GLU A 23 -4.10 -16.62 -18.47
N LEU A 24 -3.49 -15.64 -17.78
CA LEU A 24 -4.24 -14.64 -17.02
C LEU A 24 -5.19 -13.81 -17.91
N GLN A 25 -4.72 -13.40 -19.10
CA GLN A 25 -5.49 -12.60 -20.08
C GLN A 25 -6.70 -13.34 -20.68
N LYS A 26 -6.63 -14.67 -20.75
CA LYS A 26 -7.76 -15.51 -21.21
C LYS A 26 -8.92 -15.50 -20.23
N ILE A 27 -8.67 -15.29 -18.94
CA ILE A 27 -9.70 -15.31 -17.90
C ILE A 27 -10.61 -14.08 -18.04
N LYS A 28 -11.91 -14.31 -18.31
CA LYS A 28 -12.90 -13.24 -18.51
C LYS A 28 -13.73 -12.91 -17.27
N VAL A 29 -13.87 -13.85 -16.35
CA VAL A 29 -14.55 -13.70 -15.06
C VAL A 29 -13.77 -14.47 -14.00
N VAL A 30 -13.60 -13.88 -12.82
CA VAL A 30 -13.03 -14.58 -11.66
C VAL A 30 -14.13 -14.90 -10.66
N ASP A 31 -14.28 -16.17 -10.34
CA ASP A 31 -15.25 -16.71 -9.40
C ASP A 31 -14.57 -17.68 -8.42
N MET A 32 -15.36 -18.36 -7.59
CA MET A 32 -14.83 -19.30 -6.60
C MET A 32 -14.16 -20.54 -7.19
N TYR A 33 -14.49 -20.93 -8.43
CA TYR A 33 -13.98 -22.16 -9.05
C TYR A 33 -12.61 -21.97 -9.68
N ASN A 34 -12.36 -20.79 -10.27
CA ASN A 34 -11.07 -20.47 -10.87
C ASN A 34 -10.16 -19.60 -9.99
N ARG A 35 -10.62 -19.22 -8.79
CA ARG A 35 -9.88 -18.39 -7.83
C ARG A 35 -8.45 -18.88 -7.60
N GLU A 36 -8.28 -20.16 -7.25
CA GLU A 36 -6.97 -20.72 -6.92
C GLU A 36 -6.00 -20.68 -8.11
N LEU A 37 -6.50 -20.91 -9.33
CA LEU A 37 -5.71 -20.75 -10.55
C LEU A 37 -5.28 -19.30 -10.73
N VAL A 38 -6.18 -18.33 -10.53
CA VAL A 38 -5.84 -16.91 -10.63
C VAL A 38 -4.79 -16.52 -9.59
N VAL A 39 -4.93 -16.98 -8.34
CA VAL A 39 -3.94 -16.77 -7.27
C VAL A 39 -2.59 -17.33 -7.67
N ASP A 40 -2.52 -18.56 -8.18
CA ASP A 40 -1.27 -19.19 -8.63
C ASP A 40 -0.61 -18.41 -9.78
N LEU A 41 -1.41 -17.89 -10.72
CA LEU A 41 -0.91 -17.06 -11.82
C LEU A 41 -0.36 -15.71 -11.32
N LEU A 42 -1.10 -15.02 -10.44
CA LEU A 42 -0.65 -13.75 -9.84
C LEU A 42 0.63 -13.94 -9.03
N GLN A 43 0.72 -15.01 -8.25
CA GLN A 43 1.93 -15.36 -7.51
C GLN A 43 3.11 -15.58 -8.47
N SER A 44 2.90 -16.37 -9.52
CA SER A 44 3.94 -16.67 -10.50
C SER A 44 4.45 -15.40 -11.18
N ILE A 45 3.54 -14.48 -11.55
CA ILE A 45 3.91 -13.17 -12.09
C ILE A 45 4.79 -12.39 -11.10
N VAL A 46 4.35 -12.25 -9.85
CA VAL A 46 5.10 -11.46 -8.85
C VAL A 46 6.48 -12.05 -8.57
N GLU A 47 6.59 -13.37 -8.43
CA GLU A 47 7.88 -14.02 -8.22
C GLU A 47 8.83 -13.79 -9.40
N ILE A 48 8.34 -13.93 -10.63
CA ILE A 48 9.14 -13.73 -11.84
C ILE A 48 9.56 -12.27 -12.01
N VAL A 49 8.64 -11.32 -11.81
CA VAL A 49 8.94 -9.89 -11.94
C VAL A 49 9.93 -9.42 -10.87
N THR A 50 9.75 -9.87 -9.63
CA THR A 50 10.67 -9.53 -8.53
C THR A 50 12.08 -10.08 -8.79
N TYR A 51 12.17 -11.26 -9.39
CA TYR A 51 13.44 -11.83 -9.84
C TYR A 51 14.04 -11.03 -11.02
N GLY A 52 13.23 -10.74 -12.04
CA GLY A 52 13.62 -10.03 -13.25
C GLY A 52 14.14 -8.62 -12.99
N ASP A 53 13.51 -7.88 -12.08
CA ASP A 53 13.95 -6.52 -11.67
C ASP A 53 15.43 -6.46 -11.27
N ARG A 54 15.95 -7.54 -10.68
CA ARG A 54 17.33 -7.62 -10.18
C ARG A 54 18.30 -8.34 -11.13
N GLN A 55 17.81 -9.31 -11.91
CA GLN A 55 18.69 -10.25 -12.62
C GLN A 55 18.55 -10.25 -14.15
N ASP A 56 17.38 -9.89 -14.69
CA ASP A 56 17.12 -9.96 -16.13
C ASP A 56 16.16 -8.86 -16.60
N SER A 57 16.73 -7.84 -17.26
CA SER A 57 15.97 -6.69 -17.76
C SER A 57 14.91 -7.08 -18.79
N GLN A 58 15.09 -8.19 -19.53
CA GLN A 58 14.12 -8.62 -20.55
C GLN A 58 12.78 -9.04 -19.94
N ILE A 59 12.80 -9.61 -18.72
CA ILE A 59 11.58 -9.95 -17.99
C ILE A 59 10.82 -8.67 -17.63
N PHE A 60 11.55 -7.65 -17.16
CA PHE A 60 10.94 -6.38 -16.80
C PHE A 60 10.42 -5.60 -18.02
N GLU A 61 11.16 -5.61 -19.14
CA GLU A 61 10.66 -5.09 -20.42
C GLU A 61 9.37 -5.78 -20.84
N CYS A 62 9.30 -7.11 -20.76
CA CYS A 62 8.09 -7.87 -21.05
C CYS A 62 6.92 -7.50 -20.11
N PHE A 63 7.20 -7.27 -18.83
CA PHE A 63 6.20 -6.84 -17.84
C PHE A 63 5.59 -5.48 -18.19
N MET A 64 6.40 -4.56 -18.70
CA MET A 64 5.95 -3.25 -19.19
C MET A 64 5.17 -3.38 -20.50
N GLU A 65 5.71 -4.09 -21.49
CA GLU A 65 5.11 -4.27 -22.82
C GLU A 65 3.70 -4.87 -22.74
N HIS A 66 3.49 -5.85 -21.85
CA HIS A 66 2.20 -6.52 -21.68
C HIS A 66 1.27 -5.81 -20.70
N GLN A 67 1.66 -4.62 -20.21
CA GLN A 67 0.89 -3.83 -19.24
C GLN A 67 0.40 -4.66 -18.06
N VAL A 68 1.28 -5.47 -17.46
CA VAL A 68 0.85 -6.49 -16.49
C VAL A 68 0.12 -5.87 -15.28
N LEU A 69 0.46 -4.66 -14.84
CA LEU A 69 -0.31 -3.96 -13.80
C LEU A 69 -1.76 -3.65 -14.20
N ALA A 70 -2.01 -3.36 -15.48
CA ALA A 70 -3.37 -3.22 -16.00
C ALA A 70 -4.15 -4.54 -15.86
N GLU A 71 -3.48 -5.68 -16.00
CA GLU A 71 -4.09 -6.99 -15.79
C GLU A 71 -4.46 -7.23 -14.32
N PHE A 72 -3.68 -6.74 -13.35
CA PHE A 72 -4.07 -6.77 -11.93
C PHE A 72 -5.33 -5.93 -11.68
N VAL A 73 -5.38 -4.71 -12.24
CA VAL A 73 -6.57 -3.85 -12.18
C VAL A 73 -7.78 -4.55 -12.84
N ARG A 74 -7.57 -5.20 -13.99
CA ARG A 74 -8.62 -5.93 -14.70
C ARG A 74 -9.15 -7.08 -13.86
N VAL A 75 -8.27 -7.90 -13.28
CA VAL A 75 -8.62 -9.04 -12.42
C VAL A 75 -9.48 -8.59 -11.23
N LEU A 76 -9.12 -7.48 -10.56
CA LEU A 76 -9.95 -6.87 -9.51
C LEU A 76 -11.35 -6.45 -10.01
N LYS A 77 -11.46 -5.97 -11.26
CA LYS A 77 -12.75 -5.53 -11.83
C LYS A 77 -13.64 -6.69 -12.24
N ILE A 78 -13.06 -7.80 -12.71
CA ILE A 78 -13.80 -8.97 -13.19
C ILE A 78 -14.05 -10.02 -12.10
N SER A 79 -13.58 -9.79 -10.87
CA SER A 79 -13.83 -10.66 -9.72
C SER A 79 -15.23 -10.47 -9.15
N LYS A 80 -16.01 -11.55 -9.14
CA LYS A 80 -17.38 -11.58 -8.62
C LYS A 80 -17.43 -12.38 -7.32
N ASN A 81 -17.39 -11.69 -6.18
CA ASN A 81 -17.44 -12.29 -4.83
C ASN A 81 -16.40 -13.42 -4.63
N SER A 82 -15.30 -13.42 -5.38
CA SER A 82 -14.29 -14.48 -5.36
C SER A 82 -13.28 -14.34 -4.21
N ARG A 83 -13.32 -13.25 -3.44
CA ARG A 83 -12.37 -12.95 -2.35
C ARG A 83 -10.92 -13.00 -2.84
N ILE A 84 -10.65 -12.47 -4.04
CA ILE A 84 -9.30 -12.40 -4.65
C ILE A 84 -8.55 -11.15 -4.19
N GLU A 85 -9.26 -10.18 -3.62
CA GLU A 85 -8.77 -8.87 -3.25
C GLU A 85 -7.59 -8.95 -2.27
N ALA A 86 -7.71 -9.77 -1.22
CA ALA A 86 -6.65 -9.95 -0.23
C ALA A 86 -5.36 -10.57 -0.83
N PRO A 87 -5.41 -11.74 -1.52
CA PRO A 87 -4.23 -12.28 -2.20
C PRO A 87 -3.60 -11.30 -3.21
N LEU A 88 -4.42 -10.62 -4.01
CA LEU A 88 -3.93 -9.69 -5.01
C LEU A 88 -3.20 -8.51 -4.37
N LEU A 89 -3.77 -7.90 -3.32
CA LEU A 89 -3.13 -6.83 -2.55
C LEU A 89 -1.83 -7.31 -1.89
N GLN A 90 -1.82 -8.53 -1.36
CA GLN A 90 -0.62 -9.13 -0.77
C GLN A 90 0.51 -9.27 -1.80
N TYR A 91 0.22 -9.84 -2.97
CA TYR A 91 1.25 -10.03 -4.00
C TYR A 91 1.74 -8.70 -4.56
N LEU A 92 0.84 -7.72 -4.79
CA LEU A 92 1.25 -6.37 -5.18
C LEU A 92 2.14 -5.71 -4.12
N SER A 93 1.80 -5.85 -2.83
CA SER A 93 2.61 -5.33 -1.73
C SER A 93 4.02 -5.92 -1.77
N ILE A 94 4.14 -7.25 -1.93
CA ILE A 94 5.45 -7.94 -2.02
C ILE A 94 6.23 -7.46 -3.24
N MET A 95 5.58 -7.38 -4.41
CA MET A 95 6.21 -6.95 -5.65
C MET A 95 6.77 -5.52 -5.51
N ILE A 96 5.93 -4.57 -5.12
CA ILE A 96 6.33 -3.16 -4.99
C ILE A 96 7.41 -3.01 -3.93
N GLN A 97 7.31 -3.70 -2.79
CA GLN A 97 8.31 -3.60 -1.73
C GLN A 97 9.71 -4.03 -2.22
N ASN A 98 9.79 -5.08 -3.03
CA ASN A 98 11.05 -5.67 -3.48
C ASN A 98 11.61 -5.08 -4.78
N MET A 99 10.88 -4.18 -5.45
CA MET A 99 11.40 -3.46 -6.61
C MET A 99 12.44 -2.44 -6.20
N ASP A 100 13.63 -2.53 -6.78
CA ASP A 100 14.77 -1.65 -6.50
C ASP A 100 15.13 -0.78 -7.71
N SER A 101 14.79 -1.21 -8.93
CA SER A 101 15.04 -0.42 -10.14
C SER A 101 14.19 0.83 -10.18
N GLU A 102 14.82 1.97 -10.49
CA GLU A 102 14.13 3.23 -10.69
C GLU A 102 13.08 3.10 -11.81
N TYR A 103 13.43 2.50 -12.95
CA TYR A 103 12.49 2.27 -14.06
C TYR A 103 11.27 1.45 -13.62
N ALA A 104 11.45 0.48 -12.73
CA ALA A 104 10.35 -0.33 -12.20
C ALA A 104 9.44 0.46 -11.28
N ILE A 105 10.02 1.27 -10.39
CA ILE A 105 9.26 2.15 -9.50
C ILE A 105 8.45 3.16 -10.33
N TYR A 106 9.09 3.84 -11.29
CA TYR A 106 8.41 4.82 -12.14
C TYR A 106 7.27 4.17 -12.93
N TYR A 107 7.51 3.02 -13.57
CA TYR A 107 6.45 2.32 -14.30
C TYR A 107 5.29 1.93 -13.39
N CYS A 108 5.57 1.43 -12.18
CA CYS A 108 4.53 0.98 -11.26
C CYS A 108 3.65 2.11 -10.74
N LEU A 109 4.26 3.26 -10.44
CA LEU A 109 3.55 4.42 -9.92
C LEU A 109 2.89 5.24 -11.04
N SER A 110 3.33 5.07 -12.29
CA SER A 110 2.75 5.72 -13.47
C SER A 110 1.44 5.06 -13.95
N ASN A 111 0.78 5.71 -14.91
CA ASN A 111 -0.39 5.19 -15.62
C ASN A 111 -1.63 4.91 -14.75
N ASP A 112 -1.71 5.51 -13.56
CA ASP A 112 -2.87 5.45 -12.65
C ASP A 112 -3.24 4.02 -12.19
N TYR A 113 -2.44 2.98 -12.46
CA TYR A 113 -2.77 1.60 -12.08
C TYR A 113 -2.86 1.43 -10.57
N VAL A 114 -1.83 1.91 -9.84
CA VAL A 114 -1.82 1.91 -8.37
C VAL A 114 -3.00 2.70 -7.82
N ASN A 115 -3.28 3.89 -8.35
CA ASN A 115 -4.44 4.69 -7.94
C ASN A 115 -5.78 3.98 -8.21
N ASN A 116 -5.91 3.25 -9.32
CA ASN A 116 -7.09 2.43 -9.62
C ASN A 116 -7.24 1.25 -8.65
N ILE A 117 -6.13 0.66 -8.19
CA ILE A 117 -6.14 -0.39 -7.14
C ILE A 117 -6.54 0.23 -5.80
N ILE A 118 -5.94 1.36 -5.42
CA ILE A 118 -6.25 2.08 -4.17
C ILE A 118 -7.74 2.45 -4.10
N THR A 119 -8.29 2.99 -5.19
CA THR A 119 -9.69 3.46 -5.24
C THR A 119 -10.72 2.37 -5.54
N HIS A 120 -10.30 1.11 -5.67
CA HIS A 120 -11.22 -0.01 -5.88
C HIS A 120 -12.21 -0.12 -4.70
N PRO A 121 -13.51 -0.39 -4.94
CA PRO A 121 -14.53 -0.42 -3.90
C PRO A 121 -14.47 -1.70 -3.04
N TYR A 122 -13.45 -1.79 -2.18
CA TYR A 122 -13.28 -2.88 -1.23
C TYR A 122 -14.37 -2.91 -0.15
N LYS A 123 -14.72 -4.13 0.28
CA LYS A 123 -15.61 -4.37 1.41
C LYS A 123 -14.80 -4.82 2.62
N PHE A 124 -14.55 -3.91 3.55
CA PHE A 124 -13.73 -4.14 4.75
C PHE A 124 -14.51 -4.68 5.96
N ASP A 125 -15.78 -5.02 5.77
CA ASP A 125 -16.71 -5.49 6.80
C ASP A 125 -16.40 -6.92 7.28
N VAL A 126 -15.68 -7.72 6.49
CA VAL A 126 -15.40 -9.12 6.79
C VAL A 126 -13.93 -9.47 6.62
N GLY A 127 -13.33 -10.07 7.66
CA GLY A 127 -12.00 -10.67 7.62
C GLY A 127 -10.84 -9.68 7.80
N ASP A 128 -9.69 -10.04 7.26
CA ASP A 128 -8.40 -9.37 7.39
C ASP A 128 -8.05 -8.48 6.18
N LEU A 129 -9.00 -8.21 5.28
CA LEU A 129 -8.77 -7.43 4.05
C LEU A 129 -8.16 -6.05 4.32
N ALA A 130 -8.56 -5.39 5.41
CA ALA A 130 -8.01 -4.10 5.83
C ALA A 130 -6.49 -4.20 6.08
N GLN A 131 -5.99 -5.32 6.62
CA GLN A 131 -4.56 -5.50 6.87
C GLN A 131 -3.77 -5.58 5.57
N TYR A 132 -4.23 -6.36 4.59
CA TYR A 132 -3.59 -6.44 3.27
C TYR A 132 -3.64 -5.10 2.53
N TYR A 133 -4.76 -4.40 2.61
CA TYR A 133 -4.92 -3.08 1.99
C TYR A 133 -3.93 -2.08 2.57
N ILE A 134 -3.84 -1.98 3.90
CA ILE A 134 -2.91 -1.05 4.56
C ILE A 134 -1.44 -1.46 4.35
N SER A 135 -1.14 -2.75 4.27
CA SER A 135 0.19 -3.24 3.88
C SER A 135 0.56 -2.80 2.46
N PHE A 136 -0.38 -2.90 1.53
CA PHE A 136 -0.21 -2.42 0.16
C PHE A 136 0.01 -0.90 0.10
N LEU A 137 -0.84 -0.09 0.77
CA LEU A 137 -0.67 1.37 0.82
C LEU A 137 0.70 1.75 1.40
N ARG A 138 1.14 1.07 2.46
CA ARG A 138 2.45 1.29 3.07
C ARG A 138 3.59 0.95 2.10
N SER A 139 3.48 -0.14 1.35
CA SER A 139 4.49 -0.53 0.35
C SER A 139 4.61 0.51 -0.76
N VAL A 140 3.49 1.05 -1.24
CA VAL A 140 3.47 2.17 -2.19
C VAL A 140 4.12 3.41 -1.58
N SER A 141 3.71 3.80 -0.36
CA SER A 141 4.23 4.97 0.34
C SER A 141 5.76 4.94 0.53
N ASN A 142 6.33 3.76 0.76
CA ASN A 142 7.78 3.60 0.92
C ASN A 142 8.57 3.81 -0.38
N LYS A 143 7.92 3.82 -1.55
CA LYS A 143 8.55 4.13 -2.84
C LYS A 143 8.38 5.59 -3.27
N ILE A 144 7.77 6.40 -2.42
CA ILE A 144 7.57 7.83 -2.68
C ILE A 144 8.81 8.61 -2.24
N ASN A 145 9.27 9.49 -3.13
CA ASN A 145 10.26 10.52 -2.88
C ASN A 145 9.87 11.81 -3.62
N GLY A 146 10.76 12.80 -3.63
CA GLY A 146 10.52 14.10 -4.28
C GLY A 146 10.16 13.99 -5.76
N ASP A 147 10.66 12.96 -6.44
CA ASP A 147 10.47 12.79 -7.88
C ASP A 147 9.24 11.93 -8.21
N THR A 148 8.94 10.91 -7.38
CA THR A 148 7.89 9.92 -7.67
C THR A 148 6.52 10.29 -7.11
N LEU A 149 6.44 11.19 -6.13
CA LEU A 149 5.17 11.63 -5.52
C LEU A 149 4.20 12.21 -6.56
N CYS A 150 4.72 12.97 -7.53
CA CYS A 150 3.94 13.59 -8.59
C CYS A 150 3.16 12.57 -9.45
N LEU A 151 3.63 11.31 -9.53
CA LEU A 151 3.01 10.24 -10.31
C LEU A 151 1.71 9.71 -9.67
N LEU A 152 1.53 9.92 -8.36
CA LEU A 152 0.38 9.42 -7.60
C LEU A 152 -0.71 10.47 -7.36
N VAL A 153 -0.45 11.73 -7.71
CA VAL A 153 -1.40 12.84 -7.54
C VAL A 153 -2.01 13.25 -8.88
N LYS A 154 -3.23 13.79 -8.83
CA LYS A 154 -3.84 14.49 -9.97
C LYS A 154 -3.80 15.97 -9.68
N VAL A 155 -3.18 16.73 -10.58
CA VAL A 155 -3.03 18.17 -10.51
C VAL A 155 -3.97 18.82 -11.52
N HIS A 156 -4.66 19.88 -11.11
CA HIS A 156 -5.46 20.73 -12.00
C HIS A 156 -5.11 22.20 -11.75
N GLY A 157 -4.55 22.87 -12.76
CA GLY A 157 -3.90 24.16 -12.54
C GLY A 157 -2.70 24.00 -11.62
N ASP A 158 -2.62 24.83 -10.58
CA ASP A 158 -1.53 24.83 -9.58
C ASP A 158 -1.93 24.13 -8.28
N ALA A 159 -2.92 23.23 -8.32
CA ALA A 159 -3.42 22.54 -7.13
C ALA A 159 -3.59 21.04 -7.35
N VAL A 160 -3.16 20.26 -6.35
CA VAL A 160 -3.50 18.84 -6.25
C VAL A 160 -4.98 18.72 -5.93
N VAL A 161 -5.74 18.02 -6.77
CA VAL A 161 -7.18 17.79 -6.60
C VAL A 161 -7.50 16.36 -6.16
N SER A 162 -6.56 15.44 -6.33
CA SER A 162 -6.72 14.05 -5.90
C SER A 162 -5.39 13.46 -5.47
N PHE A 163 -5.38 12.84 -4.30
CA PHE A 163 -4.25 12.05 -3.81
C PHE A 163 -4.78 10.78 -3.11
N PRO A 164 -5.15 9.74 -3.88
CA PRO A 164 -5.84 8.57 -3.35
C PRO A 164 -5.08 7.87 -2.22
N LEU A 165 -3.75 7.76 -2.32
CA LEU A 165 -2.94 7.11 -1.30
C LEU A 165 -3.13 7.76 0.07
N TYR A 166 -3.14 9.10 0.15
CA TYR A 166 -3.35 9.82 1.39
C TYR A 166 -4.82 9.76 1.83
N SER A 167 -5.75 10.11 0.93
CA SER A 167 -7.17 10.21 1.28
C SER A 167 -7.78 8.88 1.71
N GLU A 168 -7.40 7.77 1.06
CA GLU A 168 -7.89 6.43 1.44
C GLU A 168 -7.24 5.93 2.73
N ALA A 169 -5.95 6.20 2.95
CA ALA A 169 -5.26 5.85 4.20
C ALA A 169 -5.94 6.51 5.42
N LEU A 170 -6.37 7.77 5.30
CA LEU A 170 -6.99 8.50 6.40
C LEU A 170 -8.31 7.88 6.90
N LYS A 171 -9.00 7.09 6.07
CA LYS A 171 -10.23 6.37 6.47
C LYS A 171 -9.98 5.34 7.58
N PHE A 172 -8.73 4.92 7.78
CA PHE A 172 -8.33 3.89 8.75
C PHE A 172 -7.65 4.43 10.01
N THR A 173 -7.62 5.76 10.20
CA THR A 173 -6.95 6.40 11.34
C THR A 173 -7.53 6.00 12.69
N GLN A 174 -8.83 5.68 12.74
CA GLN A 174 -9.57 5.24 13.92
C GLN A 174 -9.82 3.72 13.92
N HIS A 175 -9.09 2.94 13.10
CA HIS A 175 -9.29 1.49 13.02
C HIS A 175 -8.99 0.79 14.37
N GLY A 176 -9.77 -0.22 14.77
CA GLY A 176 -9.61 -0.87 16.08
C GLY A 176 -8.25 -1.52 16.31
N GLU A 177 -7.63 -2.04 15.26
CA GLU A 177 -6.30 -2.65 15.32
C GLU A 177 -5.15 -1.62 15.36
N LYS A 178 -4.32 -1.69 16.41
CA LYS A 178 -3.18 -0.79 16.60
C LYS A 178 -2.13 -0.89 15.51
N MET A 179 -1.90 -2.08 14.96
CA MET A 179 -0.95 -2.28 13.87
C MET A 179 -1.33 -1.47 12.63
N ILE A 180 -2.63 -1.42 12.31
CA ILE A 180 -3.15 -0.59 11.21
C ILE A 180 -2.93 0.89 11.51
N GLN A 181 -3.27 1.36 12.72
CA GLN A 181 -3.03 2.76 13.12
C GLN A 181 -1.55 3.15 12.99
N THR A 182 -0.63 2.26 13.40
CA THR A 182 0.82 2.48 13.28
C THR A 182 1.27 2.56 11.82
N ALA A 183 0.74 1.70 10.96
CA ALA A 183 1.05 1.73 9.53
C ALA A 183 0.55 3.02 8.87
N ILE A 184 -0.65 3.50 9.22
CA ILE A 184 -1.17 4.79 8.75
C ILE A 184 -0.28 5.95 9.21
N ARG A 185 0.13 5.96 10.48
CA ARG A 185 1.06 6.98 10.99
C ARG A 185 2.37 7.02 10.22
N ALA A 186 2.98 5.86 10.00
CA ALA A 186 4.20 5.75 9.20
C ALA A 186 4.01 6.26 7.76
N LEU A 187 2.91 5.87 7.11
CA LEU A 187 2.56 6.34 5.77
C LEU A 187 2.40 7.87 5.74
N THR A 188 1.68 8.46 6.70
CA THR A 188 1.48 9.91 6.74
C THR A 188 2.78 10.65 6.99
N LEU A 189 3.67 10.12 7.84
CA LEU A 189 4.99 10.70 8.09
C LEU A 189 5.86 10.66 6.85
N ASN A 190 5.86 9.55 6.10
CA ASN A 190 6.59 9.47 4.83
C ASN A 190 6.12 10.55 3.85
N ILE A 191 4.81 10.74 3.71
CA ILE A 191 4.24 11.78 2.83
C ILE A 191 4.66 13.18 3.30
N TYR A 192 4.62 13.45 4.60
CA TYR A 192 5.03 14.75 5.15
C TYR A 192 6.53 15.03 4.96
N ASN A 193 7.35 13.99 4.82
CA ASN A 193 8.79 14.11 4.66
C ASN A 193 9.23 14.47 3.22
N VAL A 194 8.42 14.16 2.20
CA VAL A 194 8.80 14.34 0.78
C VAL A 194 9.01 15.81 0.38
N SER A 195 8.46 16.74 1.16
CA SER A 195 8.69 18.17 1.01
C SER A 195 8.22 18.78 -0.33
N ASP A 196 6.98 18.47 -0.77
CA ASP A 196 6.35 19.00 -1.98
C ASP A 196 5.27 20.05 -1.65
N ASP A 197 5.41 21.27 -2.18
CA ASP A 197 4.55 22.42 -1.85
C ASP A 197 3.08 22.20 -2.21
N MET A 198 2.79 21.61 -3.38
CA MET A 198 1.42 21.38 -3.82
C MET A 198 0.74 20.31 -2.97
N VAL A 199 1.47 19.27 -2.60
CA VAL A 199 0.96 18.25 -1.66
C VAL A 199 0.82 18.81 -0.26
N TYR A 200 1.73 19.66 0.22
CA TYR A 200 1.58 20.36 1.49
C TYR A 200 0.30 21.18 1.53
N GLN A 201 0.01 21.93 0.47
CA GLN A 201 -1.22 22.68 0.35
C GLN A 201 -2.45 21.76 0.40
N PHE A 202 -2.40 20.62 -0.28
CA PHE A 202 -3.48 19.63 -0.25
C PHE A 202 -3.74 19.07 1.15
N ILE A 203 -2.71 18.61 1.85
CA ILE A 203 -2.85 17.99 3.17
C ILE A 203 -3.20 19.00 4.27
N THR A 204 -2.90 20.29 4.07
CA THR A 204 -3.26 21.37 5.01
C THR A 204 -4.65 21.95 4.73
N THR A 205 -5.30 21.57 3.64
CA THR A 205 -6.65 22.01 3.29
C THR A 205 -7.71 21.06 3.87
N PRO A 206 -8.80 21.55 4.48
CA PRO A 206 -9.92 20.70 4.90
C PRO A 206 -10.53 19.91 3.72
N PRO A 207 -10.95 18.65 3.93
CA PRO A 207 -11.03 17.93 5.20
C PRO A 207 -9.72 17.22 5.62
N PHE A 208 -8.69 17.23 4.76
CA PHE A 208 -7.47 16.44 4.92
C PHE A 208 -6.60 16.89 6.11
N SER A 209 -6.60 18.18 6.42
CA SER A 209 -5.87 18.73 7.58
C SER A 209 -6.37 18.25 8.93
N LYS A 210 -7.62 17.78 9.02
CA LYS A 210 -8.23 17.35 10.28
C LYS A 210 -7.41 16.29 11.00
N TYR A 211 -6.86 15.33 10.25
CA TYR A 211 -6.07 14.25 10.86
C TYR A 211 -4.82 14.78 11.59
N PHE A 212 -4.09 15.70 10.98
CA PHE A 212 -2.93 16.32 11.62
C PHE A 212 -3.34 17.14 12.85
N SER A 213 -4.43 17.89 12.75
CA SER A 213 -4.98 18.63 13.91
C SER A 213 -5.37 17.69 15.06
N ASP A 214 -6.05 16.58 14.76
CA ASP A 214 -6.46 15.57 15.74
C ASP A 214 -5.23 14.90 16.40
N LEU A 215 -4.16 14.65 15.64
CA LEU A 215 -2.89 14.13 16.16
C LEU A 215 -2.22 15.12 17.13
N VAL A 216 -2.10 16.39 16.74
CA VAL A 216 -1.49 17.44 17.58
C VAL A 216 -2.31 17.63 18.85
N HIS A 217 -3.65 17.63 18.74
CA HIS A 217 -4.54 17.69 19.89
C HIS A 217 -4.33 16.48 20.81
N SER A 218 -4.31 15.25 20.27
CA SER A 218 -4.07 14.04 21.07
C SER A 218 -2.71 14.07 21.76
N LEU A 219 -1.67 14.58 21.11
CA LEU A 219 -0.35 14.71 21.70
C LEU A 219 -0.36 15.73 22.86
N LYS A 220 -1.02 16.88 22.65
CA LYS A 220 -1.19 17.90 23.69
C LYS A 220 -1.86 17.32 24.94
N GLU A 221 -2.96 16.58 24.77
CA GLU A 221 -3.66 15.95 25.90
C GLU A 221 -2.77 14.93 26.63
N GLN A 222 -1.95 14.16 25.91
CA GLN A 222 -0.99 13.24 26.50
C GLN A 222 0.10 13.98 27.30
N CYS A 223 0.62 15.10 26.78
CA CYS A 223 1.59 15.93 27.50
C CYS A 223 1.00 16.53 28.78
N ILE A 224 -0.23 17.05 28.74
CA ILE A 224 -0.92 17.58 29.93
C ILE A 224 -1.15 16.48 30.96
N HIS A 225 -1.56 15.29 30.52
CA HIS A 225 -1.75 14.15 31.42
C HIS A 225 -0.43 13.73 32.08
N LEU A 226 0.67 13.70 31.32
CA LEU A 226 2.00 13.40 31.86
C LEU A 226 2.45 14.44 32.89
N ASP A 227 2.27 15.73 32.58
CA ASP A 227 2.59 16.85 33.47
C ASP A 227 1.87 16.75 34.82
N ASN A 228 0.57 16.45 34.78
CA ASN A 228 -0.23 16.20 35.98
C ASN A 228 0.28 15.01 36.82
N LEU A 229 0.74 13.93 36.17
CA LEU A 229 1.31 12.78 36.87
C LEU A 229 2.66 13.10 37.53
N VAL A 230 3.51 13.85 36.83
CA VAL A 230 4.82 14.28 37.37
C VAL A 230 4.60 15.16 38.59
N HIS A 231 3.72 16.16 38.49
CA HIS A 231 3.38 16.99 39.65
C HIS A 231 2.79 16.20 40.80
N ALA A 232 1.88 15.25 40.55
CA ALA A 232 1.31 14.42 41.61
C ALA A 232 2.38 13.57 42.34
N LEU A 233 3.39 13.07 41.62
CA LEU A 233 4.53 12.35 42.20
C LEU A 233 5.43 13.27 43.03
N GLU A 234 5.75 14.47 42.54
CA GLU A 234 6.50 15.47 43.31
C GLU A 234 5.81 15.82 44.62
N TRP A 235 4.49 16.05 44.59
CA TRP A 235 3.68 16.32 45.77
C TRP A 235 3.64 15.14 46.76
N ALA A 236 3.61 13.89 46.27
CA ALA A 236 3.63 12.70 47.11
C ALA A 236 4.99 12.53 47.82
N LEU A 237 6.10 12.73 47.12
CA LEU A 237 7.46 12.64 47.67
C LEU A 237 7.70 13.70 48.76
N ILE A 238 7.29 14.95 48.52
CA ILE A 238 7.38 16.03 49.52
C ILE A 238 6.56 15.71 50.78
N LYS A 239 5.43 15.00 50.63
CA LYS A 239 4.57 14.62 51.75
C LYS A 239 5.17 13.47 52.57
N GLU A 240 5.84 12.51 51.93
CA GLU A 240 6.58 11.46 52.62
C GLU A 240 7.76 12.03 53.42
N GLU A 241 8.59 12.89 52.83
CA GLU A 241 9.72 13.53 53.54
C GLU A 241 9.27 14.33 54.77
N ARG A 242 8.11 15.00 54.69
CA ARG A 242 7.52 15.74 55.82
C ARG A 242 6.88 14.86 56.89
N SER A 243 6.64 13.58 56.63
CA SER A 243 6.07 12.64 57.61
C SER A 243 7.15 11.94 58.47
N TYR A 244 8.43 12.11 58.14
CA TYR A 244 9.58 11.59 58.89
C TYR A 244 10.24 12.62 59.83
N PHE A 245 9.68 13.83 59.92
CA PHE A 245 10.04 14.89 60.88
C PHE A 245 8.84 15.21 61.78
#